data_AF-A0A366HFY0-F1
#
_entry.id   AF-A0A366HFY0-F1
#
_cell.length_a   1.000
_cell.length_b   1.000
_cell.length_c   1.000
_cell.angle_alpha   90.00
_cell.angle_beta   90.00
_cell.angle_gamma   90.00
#
_symmetry.space_group_name_H-M   'P 1'
#
loop_
_entity.id
_entity.type
_entity.pdbx_description
1 polymer ?
#
loop_
_entity_poly.entity_id
_entity_poly.type
_entity_poly.pdbx_seq_one_letter_code
_entity_poly.pdbx_strand_id
1 'polypeptide(L)'
;MTDWKLVSELVSPAVPKKRRKTAKSSEAKKDWRQDPATEKQIEFLKSFGVTPAPNLKKGEASELIDRCINDPEARRIQDEKRFADWEAVMKRQRQERAASGAFSFRKDFEKAKTEVAKEMDRISKSKVAAASKKKELALLQKRLTHAVGAEKEEIEEQIEDIECDLIDLECDPIDLQCCKEELKEAETVRIKFWKATFKRDWIQSDDAMEYDVLVDVSTTIDKLYEEYGQYFKSPTNKQIKDVLESLDSASLDWDRAQPDAFFARLHHISPSQMKVGAGIRTSKSSTSRTKAGKGKGCLVVLLSGVLLFVTMVVVLAYIADQASPRNDGSRMVG
;
A
#
# COMPACT_ATOMS: atom_id res chain seq x y z
N MET A 1 17.82 16.35 -40.77
CA MET A 1 18.00 17.18 -39.56
C MET A 1 16.80 18.08 -39.49
N THR A 2 15.82 17.69 -38.68
CA THR A 2 14.50 18.33 -38.58
C THR A 2 14.58 19.40 -37.51
N ASP A 3 14.42 20.66 -37.91
CA ASP A 3 14.33 21.81 -37.02
C ASP A 3 13.06 21.72 -36.19
N TRP A 4 13.22 21.52 -34.87
CA TRP A 4 12.14 21.59 -33.91
C TRP A 4 11.91 23.07 -33.56
N LYS A 5 10.74 23.61 -33.93
CA LYS A 5 10.31 24.95 -33.54
C LYS A 5 9.54 24.92 -32.22
N LEU A 6 9.90 25.83 -31.32
CA LEU A 6 9.31 26.03 -30.00
C LEU A 6 7.88 26.59 -30.10
N VAL A 7 6.97 26.11 -29.25
CA VAL A 7 5.56 26.55 -29.13
C VAL A 7 5.41 28.04 -28.75
N SER A 8 6.51 28.76 -28.51
CA SER A 8 6.51 30.21 -28.29
C SER A 8 6.21 31.06 -29.52
N GLU A 9 6.21 30.49 -30.74
CA GLU A 9 5.93 31.24 -31.98
C GLU A 9 4.43 31.39 -32.32
N LEU A 10 3.51 30.80 -31.56
CA LEU A 10 2.07 31.01 -31.72
C LEU A 10 1.62 32.31 -31.01
N VAL A 11 2.05 33.44 -31.55
CA VAL A 11 1.41 34.74 -31.27
C VAL A 11 0.02 34.74 -31.92
N SER A 12 -1.04 34.75 -31.11
CA SER A 12 -2.41 34.86 -31.60
C SER A 12 -2.64 36.18 -32.34
N PRO A 13 -3.34 36.18 -33.49
CA PRO A 13 -3.74 37.41 -34.16
C PRO A 13 -4.77 38.17 -33.31
N ALA A 14 -4.52 39.46 -33.14
CA ALA A 14 -5.37 40.38 -32.38
C ALA A 14 -6.78 40.49 -33.01
N VAL A 15 -7.81 40.10 -32.26
CA VAL A 15 -9.22 40.28 -32.62
C VAL A 15 -9.67 41.70 -32.21
N PRO A 16 -10.29 42.51 -33.10
CA PRO A 16 -10.74 43.85 -32.77
C PRO A 16 -12.03 43.83 -31.92
N LYS A 17 -11.96 44.40 -30.71
CA LYS A 17 -13.07 44.52 -29.77
C LYS A 17 -14.05 45.62 -30.20
N LYS A 18 -15.29 45.26 -30.55
CA LYS A 18 -16.41 46.20 -30.70
C LYS A 18 -16.81 46.77 -29.33
N ARG A 19 -16.60 48.07 -29.17
CA ARG A 19 -17.05 48.89 -28.03
C ARG A 19 -18.58 48.97 -28.00
N ARG A 20 -19.20 48.55 -26.90
CA ARG A 20 -20.60 48.86 -26.55
C ARG A 20 -20.61 49.56 -25.19
N LYS A 21 -21.23 50.75 -25.13
CA LYS A 21 -21.23 51.64 -23.96
C LYS A 21 -22.30 51.22 -22.92
N THR A 22 -21.79 50.97 -21.71
CA THR A 22 -22.26 51.31 -20.35
C THR A 22 -23.77 51.35 -20.01
N ALA A 23 -24.14 50.58 -18.98
CA ALA A 23 -25.11 50.99 -17.96
C ALA A 23 -24.55 50.66 -16.55
N LYS A 24 -25.04 51.41 -15.55
CA LYS A 24 -24.45 51.72 -14.25
C LYS A 24 -24.53 50.59 -13.19
N SER A 25 -23.43 50.45 -12.44
CA SER A 25 -23.34 50.30 -10.97
C SER A 25 -24.24 49.27 -10.26
N SER A 26 -23.81 48.01 -10.30
CA SER A 26 -23.70 47.17 -9.10
C SER A 26 -22.20 46.91 -8.89
N GLU A 27 -21.73 46.71 -7.66
CA GLU A 27 -20.32 46.43 -7.35
C GLU A 27 -19.72 45.47 -8.36
N ALA A 28 -18.85 46.01 -9.23
CA ALA A 28 -18.26 45.27 -10.32
C ALA A 28 -17.42 44.16 -9.70
N LYS A 29 -17.98 42.94 -9.63
CA LYS A 29 -17.26 41.73 -9.21
C LYS A 29 -15.93 41.75 -9.94
N LYS A 30 -14.85 41.98 -9.20
CA LYS A 30 -13.48 42.02 -9.72
C LYS A 30 -13.29 40.78 -10.57
N ASP A 31 -13.01 40.96 -11.86
CA ASP A 31 -12.83 39.84 -12.79
C ASP A 31 -11.59 39.05 -12.33
N TRP A 32 -11.82 37.92 -11.67
CA TRP A 32 -10.78 37.07 -11.08
C TRP A 32 -9.76 36.60 -12.13
N ARG A 33 -10.13 36.61 -13.41
CA ARG A 33 -9.24 36.27 -14.52
C ARG A 33 -8.07 37.24 -14.67
N GLN A 34 -8.21 38.48 -14.18
CA GLN A 34 -7.15 39.50 -14.24
C GLN A 34 -6.19 39.46 -13.06
N ASP A 35 -6.49 38.67 -12.02
CA ASP A 35 -5.55 38.48 -10.92
C ASP A 35 -4.32 37.70 -11.39
N PRO A 36 -3.15 37.89 -10.74
CA PRO A 36 -1.97 37.05 -10.98
C PRO A 36 -2.28 35.56 -10.77
N ALA A 37 -1.71 34.71 -11.63
CA ALA A 37 -1.83 33.26 -11.53
C ALA A 37 -1.38 32.77 -10.16
N THR A 38 -2.06 31.75 -9.63
CA THR A 38 -1.69 31.17 -8.34
C THR A 38 -0.40 30.34 -8.48
N GLU A 39 0.35 30.19 -7.38
CA GLU A 39 1.54 29.34 -7.35
C GLU A 39 1.22 27.90 -7.81
N LYS A 40 0.06 27.36 -7.44
CA LYS A 40 -0.42 26.04 -7.88
C LYS A 40 -0.61 25.97 -9.39
N GLN A 41 -1.18 27.00 -10.03
CA GLN A 41 -1.34 27.03 -11.49
C GLN A 41 0.03 27.10 -12.19
N ILE A 42 0.95 27.90 -11.67
CA ILE A 42 2.32 28.04 -12.19
C ILE A 42 3.08 26.71 -12.05
N GLU A 43 3.01 26.06 -10.89
CA GLU A 43 3.65 24.77 -10.64
C GLU A 43 3.05 23.66 -11.53
N PHE A 44 1.72 23.66 -11.71
CA PHE A 44 1.06 22.71 -12.59
C PHE A 44 1.50 22.88 -14.05
N LEU A 45 1.62 24.12 -14.55
CA LEU A 45 2.18 24.39 -15.88
C LEU A 45 3.64 23.93 -16.00
N LYS A 46 4.46 24.13 -14.97
CA LYS A 46 5.83 23.60 -14.92
C LYS A 46 5.88 22.06 -14.93
N SER A 47 4.84 21.37 -14.49
CA SER A 47 4.76 19.90 -14.57
C SER A 47 4.64 19.39 -16.01
N PHE A 48 4.09 20.21 -16.92
CA PHE A 48 4.04 19.95 -18.36
C PHE A 48 5.30 20.41 -19.12
N GLY A 49 6.33 20.89 -18.41
CA GLY A 49 7.53 21.47 -19.02
C GLY A 49 7.35 22.91 -19.56
N VAL A 50 6.22 23.56 -19.29
CA VAL A 50 5.98 24.95 -19.70
C VAL A 50 6.73 25.90 -18.77
N THR A 51 7.40 26.92 -19.34
CA THR A 51 7.99 28.03 -18.58
C THR A 51 7.04 29.23 -18.60
N PRO A 52 6.21 29.43 -17.55
CA PRO A 52 5.21 30.50 -17.53
C PRO A 52 5.86 31.89 -17.43
N ALA A 53 5.23 32.88 -18.07
CA ALA A 53 5.67 34.27 -18.00
C ALA A 53 5.53 34.82 -16.56
N PRO A 54 6.41 35.76 -16.12
CA PRO A 54 6.43 36.24 -14.74
C PRO A 54 5.15 36.99 -14.30
N ASN A 55 4.36 37.50 -15.25
CA ASN A 55 3.11 38.21 -14.99
C ASN A 55 1.87 37.47 -15.52
N LEU A 56 1.94 36.13 -15.59
CA LEU A 56 0.84 35.30 -16.08
C LEU A 56 -0.42 35.51 -15.22
N LYS A 57 -1.56 35.77 -15.85
CA LYS A 57 -2.84 35.97 -15.15
C LYS A 57 -3.58 34.65 -14.94
N LYS A 58 -4.48 34.56 -13.95
CA LYS A 58 -5.26 33.34 -13.67
C LYS A 58 -6.06 32.84 -14.88
N GLY A 59 -6.67 33.75 -15.64
CA GLY A 59 -7.42 33.40 -16.85
C GLY A 59 -6.53 32.77 -17.92
N GLU A 60 -5.37 33.38 -18.19
CA GLU A 60 -4.39 32.89 -19.16
C GLU A 60 -3.78 31.56 -18.71
N ALA A 61 -3.49 31.41 -17.41
CA ALA A 61 -2.99 30.17 -16.84
C ALA A 61 -4.01 29.02 -16.98
N SER A 62 -5.29 29.28 -16.71
CA SER A 62 -6.36 28.27 -16.92
C SER A 62 -6.42 27.82 -18.37
N GLU A 63 -6.41 28.77 -19.33
CA GLU A 63 -6.46 28.46 -20.76
C GLU A 63 -5.19 27.72 -21.26
N LEU A 64 -4.03 27.97 -20.64
CA LEU A 64 -2.82 27.20 -20.90
C LEU A 64 -2.91 25.79 -20.33
N ILE A 65 -3.43 25.64 -19.11
CA ILE A 65 -3.64 24.34 -18.49
C ILE A 65 -4.57 23.48 -19.33
N ASP A 66 -5.69 24.03 -19.78
CA ASP A 66 -6.65 23.32 -20.65
C ASP A 66 -6.01 22.88 -21.96
N ARG A 67 -5.11 23.70 -22.53
CA ARG A 67 -4.34 23.31 -23.72
C ARG A 67 -3.35 22.19 -23.44
N CYS A 68 -2.57 22.28 -22.36
CA CYS A 68 -1.63 21.22 -21.96
C CYS A 68 -2.33 19.90 -21.65
N ILE A 69 -3.52 19.95 -21.02
CA ILE A 69 -4.32 18.75 -20.78
C ILE A 69 -4.75 18.12 -22.11
N ASN A 70 -5.04 18.89 -23.16
CA ASN A 70 -5.49 18.32 -24.43
C ASN A 70 -4.34 18.00 -25.41
N ASP A 71 -3.11 18.33 -25.06
CA ASP A 71 -1.91 18.07 -25.86
C ASP A 71 -1.26 16.74 -25.45
N PRO A 72 -1.20 15.74 -26.35
CA PRO A 72 -0.54 14.46 -26.08
C PRO A 72 0.94 14.59 -25.71
N GLU A 73 1.66 15.56 -26.27
CA GLU A 73 3.10 15.73 -25.99
C GLU A 73 3.32 16.30 -24.60
N ALA A 74 2.53 17.30 -24.21
CA ALA A 74 2.55 17.85 -22.86
C ALA A 74 2.23 16.77 -21.81
N ARG A 75 1.22 15.91 -22.05
CA ARG A 75 0.93 14.76 -21.17
C ARG A 75 2.12 13.81 -21.07
N ARG A 76 2.76 13.46 -22.18
CA ARG A 76 3.95 12.58 -22.17
C ARG A 76 5.06 13.14 -21.30
N ILE A 77 5.34 14.44 -21.39
CA ILE A 77 6.33 15.13 -20.55
C ILE A 77 5.94 15.07 -19.07
N GLN A 78 4.67 15.33 -18.76
CA GLN A 78 4.17 15.25 -17.39
C GLN A 78 4.29 13.82 -16.81
N ASP A 79 3.93 12.81 -17.60
CA ASP A 79 4.04 11.41 -17.20
C ASP A 79 5.50 10.99 -17.00
N GLU A 80 6.40 11.40 -17.89
CA GLU A 80 7.84 11.14 -17.79
C GLU A 80 8.45 11.78 -16.54
N LYS A 81 8.04 13.02 -16.22
CA LYS A 81 8.42 13.69 -14.96
C LYS A 81 7.86 12.99 -13.73
N ARG A 82 6.57 12.64 -13.74
CA ARG A 82 5.91 11.93 -12.63
C ARG A 82 6.56 10.57 -12.38
N PHE A 83 6.94 9.86 -13.45
CA PHE A 83 7.67 8.62 -13.38
C PHE A 83 9.07 8.81 -12.79
N ALA A 84 9.81 9.82 -13.22
CA ALA A 84 11.12 10.14 -12.66
C ALA A 84 11.06 10.52 -11.17
N ASP A 85 10.06 11.32 -10.77
CA ASP A 85 9.82 11.68 -9.38
C ASP A 85 9.45 10.44 -8.53
N TRP A 86 8.59 9.56 -9.07
CA TRP A 86 8.25 8.28 -8.44
C TRP A 86 9.48 7.38 -8.29
N GLU A 87 10.31 7.26 -9.32
CA GLU A 87 11.55 6.48 -9.29
C GLU A 87 12.53 7.02 -8.25
N ALA A 88 12.66 8.35 -8.14
CA ALA A 88 13.49 8.98 -7.13
C ALA A 88 12.99 8.70 -5.70
N VAL A 89 11.67 8.74 -5.48
CA VAL A 89 11.05 8.36 -4.20
C VAL A 89 11.29 6.89 -3.87
N MET A 90 11.05 5.99 -4.83
CA MET A 90 11.26 4.56 -4.65
C MET A 90 12.73 4.25 -4.39
N LYS A 91 13.67 4.88 -5.11
CA LYS A 91 15.11 4.73 -4.89
C LYS A 91 15.51 5.17 -3.48
N ARG A 92 14.97 6.29 -2.99
CA ARG A 92 15.20 6.74 -1.61
C ARG A 92 14.66 5.72 -0.60
N GLN A 93 13.44 5.20 -0.83
CA GLN A 93 12.88 4.15 0.02
C GLN A 93 13.74 2.89 0.02
N ARG A 94 14.23 2.44 -1.13
CA ARG A 94 15.16 1.30 -1.21
C ARG A 94 16.45 1.55 -0.42
N GLN A 95 17.01 2.75 -0.51
CA GLN A 95 18.21 3.12 0.27
C GLN A 95 17.94 3.15 1.77
N GLU A 96 16.79 3.70 2.20
CA GLU A 96 16.38 3.69 3.60
C GLU A 96 16.14 2.27 4.12
N ARG A 97 15.49 1.41 3.32
CA ARG A 97 15.32 -0.02 3.62
C ARG A 97 16.67 -0.72 3.71
N ALA A 98 17.55 -0.55 2.73
CA ALA A 98 18.88 -1.17 2.74
C ALA A 98 19.71 -0.74 3.98
N ALA A 99 19.58 0.51 4.42
CA ALA A 99 20.29 1.03 5.59
C ALA A 99 19.73 0.52 6.93
N SER A 100 18.46 0.08 6.98
CA SER A 100 17.78 -0.30 8.22
C SER A 100 16.70 -1.35 7.93
N GLY A 101 17.10 -2.47 7.34
CA GLY A 101 16.18 -3.46 6.74
C GLY A 101 15.10 -3.93 7.71
N ALA A 102 15.51 -4.49 8.84
CA ALA A 102 14.60 -4.99 9.87
C ALA A 102 13.62 -3.90 10.38
N PHE A 103 14.15 -2.70 10.64
CA PHE A 103 13.39 -1.54 11.12
C PHE A 103 12.33 -1.06 10.13
N SER A 104 12.62 -1.10 8.83
CA SER A 104 11.66 -0.67 7.81
C SER A 104 10.42 -1.56 7.76
N PHE A 105 10.58 -2.90 7.81
CA PHE A 105 9.44 -3.82 7.83
C PHE A 105 8.58 -3.68 9.08
N ARG A 106 9.21 -3.40 10.22
CA ARG A 106 8.46 -3.12 11.44
C ARG A 106 7.66 -1.83 11.31
N LYS A 107 8.25 -0.77 10.78
CA LYS A 107 7.56 0.52 10.54
C LYS A 107 6.36 0.31 9.61
N ASP A 108 6.52 -0.47 8.55
CA ASP A 108 5.44 -0.81 7.61
C ASP A 108 4.31 -1.59 8.32
N PHE A 109 4.65 -2.56 9.18
CA PHE A 109 3.69 -3.31 10.00
C PHE A 109 2.91 -2.41 10.98
N GLU A 110 3.58 -1.52 11.72
CA GLU A 110 2.91 -0.61 12.65
C GLU A 110 2.04 0.43 11.93
N LYS A 111 2.47 0.87 10.74
CA LYS A 111 1.66 1.73 9.88
C LYS A 111 0.36 1.03 9.48
N ALA A 112 0.46 -0.18 8.92
CA ALA A 112 -0.72 -0.95 8.51
C ALA A 112 -1.67 -1.23 9.70
N LYS A 113 -1.12 -1.54 10.88
CA LYS A 113 -1.90 -1.71 12.11
C LYS A 113 -2.65 -0.45 12.52
N THR A 114 -2.01 0.71 12.38
CA THR A 114 -2.63 2.01 12.66
C THR A 114 -3.73 2.33 11.65
N GLU A 115 -3.55 1.99 10.37
CA GLU A 115 -4.56 2.18 9.31
C GLU A 115 -5.79 1.31 9.57
N VAL A 116 -5.62 0.03 9.92
CA VAL A 116 -6.73 -0.84 10.35
C VAL A 116 -7.49 -0.24 11.53
N ALA A 117 -6.77 0.25 12.55
CA ALA A 117 -7.41 0.85 13.73
C ALA A 117 -8.22 2.11 13.40
N LYS A 118 -7.67 2.99 12.55
CA LYS A 118 -8.37 4.19 12.05
C LYS A 118 -9.62 3.82 11.26
N GLU A 119 -9.52 2.80 10.42
CA GLU A 119 -10.65 2.37 9.58
C GLU A 119 -11.76 1.72 10.41
N MET A 120 -11.40 0.92 11.41
CA MET A 120 -12.36 0.40 12.39
C MET A 120 -13.06 1.52 13.18
N ASP A 121 -12.32 2.55 13.59
CA ASP A 121 -12.87 3.72 14.27
C ASP A 121 -13.82 4.51 13.35
N ARG A 122 -13.44 4.75 12.09
CA ARG A 122 -14.29 5.35 11.05
C ARG A 122 -15.62 4.59 10.92
N ILE A 123 -15.56 3.27 10.72
CA ILE A 123 -16.74 2.42 10.59
C ILE A 123 -17.62 2.47 11.85
N SER A 124 -17.01 2.50 13.04
CA SER A 124 -17.75 2.60 14.30
C SER A 124 -18.52 3.92 14.41
N LYS A 125 -17.89 5.04 14.03
CA LYS A 125 -18.50 6.37 14.02
C LYS A 125 -19.63 6.46 13.00
N SER A 126 -19.41 5.95 11.78
CA SER A 126 -20.42 5.93 10.73
C SER A 126 -21.62 5.08 11.12
N LYS A 127 -21.42 3.94 11.80
CA LYS A 127 -22.53 3.12 12.33
C LYS A 127 -23.37 3.85 13.37
N VAL A 128 -22.74 4.60 14.27
CA VAL A 128 -23.45 5.41 15.28
C VAL A 128 -24.24 6.53 14.61
N ALA A 129 -23.64 7.25 13.65
CA ALA A 129 -24.30 8.29 12.88
C ALA A 129 -25.50 7.73 12.09
N ALA A 130 -25.30 6.62 11.38
CA ALA A 130 -26.36 5.96 10.63
C ALA A 130 -27.50 5.48 11.53
N ALA A 131 -27.19 4.97 12.73
CA ALA A 131 -28.22 4.58 13.70
C ALA A 131 -29.04 5.77 14.20
N SER A 132 -28.43 6.95 14.34
CA SER A 132 -29.14 8.20 14.68
C SER A 132 -30.07 8.63 13.54
N LYS A 133 -29.55 8.68 12.31
CA LYS A 133 -30.30 9.05 11.10
C LYS A 133 -31.46 8.08 10.82
N LYS A 134 -31.27 6.77 11.02
CA LYS A 134 -32.36 5.77 10.92
C LYS A 134 -33.49 6.00 11.93
N LYS A 135 -33.19 6.49 13.14
CA LYS A 135 -34.23 6.84 14.14
C LYS A 135 -35.01 8.08 13.72
N GLU A 136 -34.33 9.08 13.18
CA GLU A 136 -34.94 10.30 12.65
C GLU A 136 -35.84 9.98 11.44
N LEU A 137 -35.34 9.18 10.49
CA LEU A 137 -36.08 8.67 9.36
C LEU A 137 -37.37 7.96 9.81
N ALA A 138 -37.29 7.05 10.78
CA ALA A 138 -38.45 6.35 11.30
C ALA A 138 -39.49 7.29 11.95
N LEU A 139 -39.03 8.38 12.60
CA LEU A 139 -39.92 9.40 13.16
C LEU A 139 -40.62 10.21 12.07
N LEU A 140 -39.89 10.62 11.02
CA LEU A 140 -40.46 11.34 9.88
C LEU A 140 -41.44 10.48 9.10
N GLN A 141 -41.11 9.21 8.85
CA GLN A 141 -42.01 8.25 8.22
C GLN A 141 -43.31 8.08 9.02
N LYS A 142 -43.24 8.09 10.36
CA LYS A 142 -44.43 8.08 11.22
C LYS A 142 -45.23 9.39 11.16
N ARG A 143 -44.57 10.55 11.00
CA ARG A 143 -45.27 11.84 10.83
C ARG A 143 -45.96 11.92 9.47
N LEU A 144 -45.31 11.40 8.43
CA LEU A 144 -45.80 11.38 7.06
C LEU A 144 -47.18 10.71 6.93
N THR A 145 -47.48 9.68 7.74
CA THR A 145 -48.79 9.00 7.70
C THR A 145 -49.96 9.88 8.12
N HIS A 146 -49.70 11.00 8.78
CA HIS A 146 -50.72 11.94 9.26
C HIS A 146 -50.64 13.30 8.57
N ALA A 147 -49.58 13.59 7.81
CA ALA A 147 -49.37 14.87 7.16
C ALA A 147 -50.23 15.03 5.91
N VAL A 148 -50.63 16.27 5.61
CA VAL A 148 -51.44 16.62 4.43
C VAL A 148 -50.94 17.92 3.82
N GLY A 149 -51.17 18.09 2.51
CA GLY A 149 -50.80 19.32 1.79
C GLY A 149 -49.31 19.62 1.86
N ALA A 150 -48.96 20.89 2.09
CA ALA A 150 -47.57 21.36 2.07
C ALA A 150 -46.67 20.72 3.14
N GLU A 151 -47.20 20.37 4.32
CA GLU A 151 -46.42 19.68 5.37
C GLU A 151 -45.95 18.30 4.88
N LYS A 152 -46.77 17.63 4.06
CA LYS A 152 -46.42 16.33 3.50
C LYS A 152 -45.21 16.44 2.56
N GLU A 153 -45.23 17.43 1.66
CA GLU A 153 -44.13 17.67 0.71
C GLU A 153 -42.82 17.99 1.43
N GLU A 154 -42.86 18.82 2.49
CA GLU A 154 -41.68 19.13 3.30
C GLU A 154 -41.11 17.89 4.01
N ILE A 155 -41.98 17.01 4.55
CA ILE A 155 -41.53 15.77 5.19
C ILE A 155 -40.93 14.80 4.17
N GLU A 156 -41.48 14.73 2.96
CA GLU A 156 -40.94 13.89 1.88
C GLU A 156 -39.53 14.37 1.46
N GLU A 157 -39.32 15.67 1.33
CA GLU A 157 -37.99 16.26 1.07
C GLU A 157 -36.98 15.92 2.18
N GLN A 158 -37.37 16.07 3.46
CA GLN A 158 -36.52 15.70 4.59
C GLN A 158 -36.18 14.21 4.63
N ILE A 159 -37.10 13.34 4.20
CA ILE A 159 -36.85 11.90 4.09
C ILE A 159 -35.80 11.63 3.01
N GLU A 160 -35.94 12.24 1.82
CA GLU A 160 -34.99 12.10 0.71
C GLU A 160 -33.58 12.56 1.11
N ASP A 161 -33.46 13.69 1.80
CA ASP A 161 -32.19 14.19 2.33
C ASP A 161 -31.53 13.20 3.31
N ILE A 162 -32.31 12.62 4.25
CA ILE A 162 -31.79 11.65 5.21
C ILE A 162 -31.41 10.32 4.53
N GLU A 163 -32.16 9.90 3.51
CA GLU A 163 -31.83 8.72 2.72
C GLU A 163 -30.51 8.91 1.96
N CYS A 164 -30.27 10.11 1.39
CA CYS A 164 -28.99 10.48 0.81
C CYS A 164 -27.85 10.43 1.84
N ASP A 165 -28.03 11.04 3.02
CA ASP A 165 -27.04 10.99 4.11
C ASP A 165 -26.72 9.55 4.54
N LEU A 166 -27.73 8.67 4.56
CA LEU A 166 -27.55 7.27 4.95
C LEU A 166 -26.72 6.49 3.94
N ILE A 167 -26.86 6.78 2.63
CA ILE A 167 -26.02 6.19 1.58
C ILE A 167 -24.55 6.60 1.78
N ASP A 168 -24.29 7.88 2.06
CA ASP A 168 -22.93 8.39 2.30
C ASP A 168 -22.30 7.82 3.59
N LEU A 169 -23.12 7.47 4.57
CA LEU A 169 -22.68 6.86 5.84
C LEU A 169 -22.46 5.34 5.74
N GLU A 170 -22.89 4.68 4.66
CA GLU A 170 -22.55 3.28 4.42
C GLU A 170 -21.07 3.17 4.03
N CYS A 171 -20.22 2.97 5.04
CA CYS A 171 -18.82 2.69 4.80
C CYS A 171 -18.66 1.41 3.99
N ASP A 172 -17.84 1.49 2.94
CA ASP A 172 -17.48 0.35 2.11
C ASP A 172 -16.71 -0.70 2.94
N PRO A 173 -17.24 -1.92 3.11
CA PRO A 173 -16.52 -3.02 3.76
C PRO A 173 -15.19 -3.36 3.06
N ILE A 174 -15.04 -2.97 1.79
CA ILE A 174 -13.84 -3.19 0.99
C ILE A 174 -12.64 -2.46 1.61
N ASP A 175 -12.79 -1.22 2.08
CA ASP A 175 -11.68 -0.44 2.65
C ASP A 175 -11.05 -1.13 3.86
N LEU A 176 -11.87 -1.59 4.81
CA LEU A 176 -11.37 -2.31 5.99
C LEU A 176 -10.71 -3.64 5.61
N GLN A 177 -11.25 -4.33 4.60
CA GLN A 177 -10.68 -5.59 4.13
C GLN A 177 -9.31 -5.36 3.47
N CYS A 178 -9.18 -4.33 2.64
CA CYS A 178 -7.90 -3.92 2.05
C CYS A 178 -6.86 -3.60 3.15
N CYS A 179 -7.21 -2.81 4.16
CA CYS A 179 -6.28 -2.52 5.27
C CYS A 179 -5.84 -3.79 6.03
N LYS A 180 -6.75 -4.76 6.22
CA LYS A 180 -6.40 -6.04 6.87
C LYS A 180 -5.47 -6.90 6.03
N GLU A 181 -5.65 -6.89 4.71
CA GLU A 181 -4.78 -7.60 3.77
C GLU A 181 -3.38 -6.99 3.77
N GLU A 182 -3.27 -5.66 3.73
CA GLU A 182 -2.00 -4.94 3.86
C GLU A 182 -1.29 -5.25 5.19
N LEU A 183 -2.02 -5.30 6.31
CA LEU A 183 -1.45 -5.69 7.60
C LEU A 183 -0.89 -7.12 7.58
N LYS A 184 -1.62 -8.06 6.98
CA LYS A 184 -1.21 -9.45 6.85
C LYS A 184 0.02 -9.59 5.93
N GLU A 185 0.07 -8.82 4.86
CA GLU A 185 1.22 -8.79 3.95
C GLU A 185 2.46 -8.23 4.67
N ALA A 186 2.33 -7.09 5.36
CA ALA A 186 3.43 -6.50 6.12
C ALA A 186 3.96 -7.45 7.21
N GLU A 187 3.06 -8.16 7.91
CA GLU A 187 3.44 -9.21 8.87
C GLU A 187 4.21 -10.36 8.18
N THR A 188 3.72 -10.81 7.03
CA THR A 188 4.31 -11.92 6.27
C THR A 188 5.72 -11.56 5.78
N VAL A 189 5.89 -10.38 5.18
CA VAL A 189 7.19 -9.89 4.71
C VAL A 189 8.18 -9.79 5.88
N ARG A 190 7.73 -9.26 7.02
CA ARG A 190 8.57 -9.14 8.22
C ARG A 190 9.02 -10.50 8.75
N ILE A 191 8.12 -11.49 8.80
CA ILE A 191 8.47 -12.86 9.20
C ILE A 191 9.46 -13.48 8.20
N LYS A 192 9.23 -13.30 6.89
CA LYS A 192 10.11 -13.82 5.84
C LYS A 192 11.51 -13.21 5.90
N PHE A 193 11.63 -11.91 6.15
CA PHE A 193 12.91 -11.25 6.39
C PHE A 193 13.72 -11.96 7.49
N TRP A 194 13.14 -12.14 8.67
CA TRP A 194 13.83 -12.81 9.78
C TRP A 194 14.08 -14.29 9.52
N LYS A 195 13.20 -14.97 8.76
CA LYS A 195 13.42 -16.36 8.38
C LYS A 195 14.59 -16.52 7.41
N ALA A 196 14.79 -15.54 6.52
CA ALA A 196 15.88 -15.54 5.55
C ALA A 196 17.25 -15.48 6.24
N THR A 197 17.35 -14.87 7.42
CA THR A 197 18.62 -14.79 8.18
C THR A 197 19.13 -16.14 8.69
N PHE A 198 18.42 -17.25 8.47
CA PHE A 198 18.84 -18.60 8.88
C PHE A 198 19.33 -19.49 7.73
N LYS A 199 19.27 -19.00 6.48
CA LYS A 199 19.67 -19.73 5.27
C LYS A 199 20.79 -18.96 4.55
N ARG A 200 21.84 -19.67 4.11
CA ARG A 200 22.93 -19.06 3.33
C ARG A 200 22.42 -18.60 1.95
N ASP A 201 21.71 -19.48 1.27
CA ASP A 201 21.25 -19.26 -0.11
C ASP A 201 19.78 -18.81 -0.12
N TRP A 202 19.39 -17.93 0.80
CA TRP A 202 17.99 -17.51 0.95
C TRP A 202 17.43 -16.84 -0.33
N ILE A 203 18.28 -16.16 -1.10
CA ILE A 203 17.93 -15.53 -2.40
C ILE A 203 17.42 -16.56 -3.41
N GLN A 204 17.92 -17.80 -3.36
CA GLN A 204 17.51 -18.88 -4.27
C GLN A 204 16.27 -19.63 -3.78
N SER A 205 15.76 -19.32 -2.58
CA SER A 205 14.57 -19.96 -2.06
C SER A 205 13.31 -19.31 -2.62
N ASP A 206 12.22 -20.09 -2.71
CA ASP A 206 10.90 -19.59 -3.14
C ASP A 206 10.46 -18.37 -2.31
N ASP A 207 10.91 -18.27 -1.05
CA ASP A 207 10.64 -17.13 -0.17
C ASP A 207 11.16 -15.79 -0.73
N ALA A 208 12.25 -15.78 -1.50
CA ALA A 208 12.86 -14.57 -2.07
C ALA A 208 12.27 -14.17 -3.43
N MET A 209 11.88 -15.14 -4.26
CA MET A 209 11.23 -14.85 -5.56
C MET A 209 9.83 -14.28 -5.39
N GLU A 210 9.17 -14.56 -4.28
CA GLU A 210 7.82 -14.07 -4.02
C GLU A 210 7.81 -12.59 -3.56
N TYR A 211 8.93 -12.05 -3.05
CA TYR A 211 9.00 -10.69 -2.49
C TYR A 211 10.27 -9.94 -2.90
N ASP A 212 10.18 -9.18 -3.98
CA ASP A 212 11.25 -8.29 -4.47
C ASP A 212 11.79 -7.35 -3.38
N VAL A 213 10.96 -6.97 -2.41
CA VAL A 213 11.35 -6.09 -1.30
C VAL A 213 12.44 -6.70 -0.40
N LEU A 214 12.55 -8.04 -0.34
CA LEU A 214 13.63 -8.69 0.41
C LEU A 214 15.00 -8.55 -0.28
N VAL A 215 15.02 -8.39 -1.61
CA VAL A 215 16.26 -8.19 -2.38
C VAL A 215 16.93 -6.87 -1.99
N ASP A 216 16.13 -5.82 -1.73
CA ASP A 216 16.62 -4.50 -1.31
C ASP A 216 17.39 -4.53 0.02
N VAL A 217 17.12 -5.54 0.87
CA VAL A 217 17.73 -5.71 2.20
C VAL A 217 18.69 -6.89 2.27
N SER A 218 19.08 -7.43 1.10
CA SER A 218 19.89 -8.66 1.00
C SER A 218 21.18 -8.61 1.80
N THR A 219 21.93 -7.51 1.70
CA THR A 219 23.17 -7.30 2.48
C THR A 219 22.94 -7.35 3.99
N THR A 220 21.78 -6.87 4.48
CA THR A 220 21.43 -6.95 5.90
C THR A 220 21.15 -8.40 6.30
N ILE A 221 20.42 -9.15 5.47
CA ILE A 221 20.12 -10.56 5.72
C ILE A 221 21.41 -11.39 5.78
N ASP A 222 22.31 -11.21 4.82
CA ASP A 222 23.58 -11.95 4.74
C ASP A 222 24.45 -11.66 5.97
N LYS A 223 24.55 -10.39 6.37
CA LYS A 223 25.27 -9.98 7.58
C LYS A 223 24.69 -10.65 8.83
N LEU A 224 23.36 -10.63 9.01
CA LEU A 224 22.72 -11.26 10.17
C LEU A 224 22.88 -12.79 10.18
N TYR A 225 22.88 -13.41 9.00
CA TYR A 225 23.17 -14.83 8.86
C TYR A 225 24.60 -15.16 9.29
N GLU A 226 25.59 -14.42 8.80
CA GLU A 226 27.00 -14.62 9.13
C GLU A 226 27.29 -14.37 10.62
N GLU A 227 26.74 -13.30 11.20
CA GLU A 227 27.01 -12.93 12.58
C GLU A 227 26.28 -13.85 13.59
N TYR A 228 25.02 -14.21 13.32
CA TYR A 228 24.18 -14.90 14.31
C TYR A 228 23.48 -16.13 13.74
N GLY A 229 22.78 -15.99 12.62
CA GLY A 229 21.81 -16.97 12.13
C GLY A 229 22.41 -18.32 11.76
N GLN A 230 23.67 -18.37 11.32
CA GLN A 230 24.36 -19.61 10.95
C GLN A 230 24.44 -20.63 12.10
N TYR A 231 24.37 -20.20 13.37
CA TYR A 231 24.44 -21.07 14.56
C TYR A 231 23.10 -21.70 14.94
N PHE A 232 22.01 -21.28 14.31
CA PHE A 232 20.66 -21.74 14.60
C PHE A 232 20.10 -22.59 13.46
N LYS A 233 19.22 -23.53 13.81
CA LYS A 233 18.26 -24.15 12.89
C LYS A 233 17.22 -23.10 12.50
N SER A 234 16.59 -23.29 11.33
CA SER A 234 15.53 -22.38 10.88
C SER A 234 14.33 -22.48 11.83
N PRO A 235 13.92 -21.37 12.47
CA PRO A 235 12.72 -21.35 13.30
C PRO A 235 11.45 -21.46 12.45
N THR A 236 10.36 -21.84 13.10
CA THR A 236 9.00 -21.79 12.52
C THR A 236 8.48 -20.35 12.48
N ASN A 237 7.54 -20.05 11.58
CA ASN A 237 6.92 -18.73 11.50
C ASN A 237 6.29 -18.30 12.85
N LYS A 238 5.72 -19.25 13.59
CA LYS A 238 5.17 -19.00 14.93
C LYS A 238 6.25 -18.56 15.92
N GLN A 239 7.38 -19.28 15.98
CA GLN A 239 8.49 -18.89 16.86
C GLN A 239 9.05 -17.50 16.51
N ILE A 240 9.17 -17.18 15.21
CA ILE A 240 9.58 -15.84 14.77
C ILE A 240 8.58 -14.80 15.28
N LYS A 241 7.28 -15.02 15.06
CA LYS A 241 6.22 -14.12 15.51
C LYS A 241 6.25 -13.89 17.03
N ASP A 242 6.34 -14.95 17.82
CA ASP A 242 6.40 -14.87 19.29
C ASP A 242 7.62 -14.04 19.77
N VAL A 243 8.76 -14.18 19.10
CA VAL A 243 9.97 -13.37 19.38
C VAL A 243 9.73 -11.90 19.02
N LEU A 244 9.18 -11.61 17.83
CA LEU A 244 8.93 -10.24 17.37
C LEU A 244 7.95 -9.51 18.29
N GLU A 245 6.83 -10.13 18.64
CA GLU A 245 5.84 -9.56 19.56
C GLU A 245 6.46 -9.24 20.93
N SER A 246 7.29 -10.15 21.45
CA SER A 246 7.99 -9.95 22.72
C SER A 246 9.00 -8.81 22.67
N LEU A 247 9.70 -8.60 21.56
CA LEU A 247 10.71 -7.56 21.44
C LEU A 247 10.10 -6.19 21.14
N ASP A 248 9.07 -6.14 20.30
CA ASP A 248 8.33 -4.90 20.00
C ASP A 248 7.67 -4.31 21.24
N SER A 249 7.19 -5.19 22.13
CA SER A 249 6.64 -4.77 23.43
C SER A 249 7.70 -4.21 24.38
N ALA A 250 8.98 -4.58 24.20
CA ALA A 250 10.07 -4.19 25.08
C ALA A 250 10.81 -2.93 24.62
N SER A 251 11.02 -2.75 23.32
CA SER A 251 11.70 -1.57 22.76
C SER A 251 11.17 -1.22 21.36
N LEU A 252 11.06 0.08 21.08
CA LEU A 252 10.58 0.55 19.78
C LEU A 252 11.66 0.62 18.68
N ASP A 253 12.89 0.22 18.96
CA ASP A 253 14.01 0.37 18.03
C ASP A 253 15.05 -0.76 18.17
N TRP A 254 14.68 -1.86 18.83
CA TRP A 254 15.58 -2.99 19.09
C TRP A 254 16.19 -3.56 17.80
N ASP A 255 15.43 -3.58 16.72
CA ASP A 255 15.85 -4.12 15.42
C ASP A 255 16.92 -3.23 14.73
N ARG A 256 16.98 -1.96 15.10
CA ARG A 256 18.02 -1.03 14.66
C ARG A 256 19.22 -1.00 15.62
N ALA A 257 18.96 -0.98 16.92
CA ALA A 257 19.99 -0.79 17.93
C ALA A 257 20.70 -2.09 18.34
N GLN A 258 19.96 -3.20 18.43
CA GLN A 258 20.40 -4.49 18.98
C GLN A 258 19.74 -5.66 18.22
N PRO A 259 20.07 -5.86 16.92
CA PRO A 259 19.48 -6.94 16.14
C PRO A 259 19.83 -8.35 16.69
N ASP A 260 20.89 -8.47 17.48
CA ASP A 260 21.27 -9.68 18.22
C ASP A 260 20.23 -10.09 19.29
N ALA A 261 19.44 -9.13 19.79
CA ALA A 261 18.36 -9.38 20.74
C ALA A 261 17.33 -10.39 20.19
N PHE A 262 17.10 -10.42 18.88
CA PHE A 262 16.28 -11.43 18.22
C PHE A 262 16.78 -12.84 18.47
N PHE A 263 18.06 -13.08 18.21
CA PHE A 263 18.69 -14.39 18.35
C PHE A 263 18.82 -14.81 19.82
N ALA A 264 19.13 -13.85 20.71
CA ALA A 264 19.15 -14.10 22.15
C ALA A 264 17.76 -14.51 22.68
N ARG A 265 16.71 -13.82 22.25
CA ARG A 265 15.33 -14.14 22.62
C ARG A 265 14.87 -15.47 22.03
N LEU A 266 15.22 -15.75 20.78
CA LEU A 266 14.94 -17.04 20.13
C LEU A 266 15.61 -18.21 20.86
N HIS A 267 16.87 -18.05 21.28
CA HIS A 267 17.57 -19.05 22.08
C HIS A 267 16.85 -19.32 23.41
N HIS A 268 16.37 -18.28 24.08
CA HIS A 268 15.63 -18.42 25.33
C HIS A 268 14.29 -19.16 25.16
N ILE A 269 13.55 -18.87 24.09
CA ILE A 269 12.25 -19.50 23.81
C ILE A 269 12.42 -20.94 23.31
N SER A 270 13.50 -21.24 22.60
CA SER A 270 13.72 -22.57 22.00
C SER A 270 15.20 -22.97 21.98
N PRO A 271 15.76 -23.42 23.12
CA PRO A 271 17.18 -23.80 23.21
C PRO A 271 17.60 -24.90 22.23
N SER A 272 16.67 -25.80 21.87
CA SER A 272 16.87 -26.89 20.90
C SER A 272 17.16 -26.43 19.46
N GLN A 273 17.01 -25.13 19.19
CA GLN A 273 17.29 -24.52 17.89
C GLN A 273 18.78 -24.32 17.64
N MET A 274 19.67 -24.39 18.64
CA MET A 274 21.11 -24.34 18.37
C MET A 274 21.56 -25.58 17.60
N LYS A 275 22.43 -25.37 16.60
CA LYS A 275 23.08 -26.47 15.89
C LYS A 275 24.10 -27.13 16.82
N VAL A 276 23.99 -28.45 17.01
CA VAL A 276 24.94 -29.22 17.82
C VAL A 276 26.32 -29.09 17.17
N GLY A 277 27.28 -28.54 17.90
CA GLY A 277 28.64 -28.26 17.38
C GLY A 277 28.88 -26.81 16.96
N ALA A 278 27.86 -25.95 16.98
CA ALA A 278 28.04 -24.50 17.02
C ALA A 278 28.49 -24.10 18.44
N GLY A 279 29.66 -24.57 18.86
CA GLY A 279 30.31 -24.05 20.05
C GLY A 279 30.48 -22.55 19.85
N ILE A 280 29.78 -21.77 20.65
CA ILE A 280 29.87 -20.31 20.67
C ILE A 280 31.36 -19.97 20.73
N ARG A 281 31.92 -19.48 19.61
CA ARG A 281 33.22 -18.83 19.62
C ARG A 281 33.02 -17.53 20.38
N THR A 282 32.95 -17.62 21.71
CA THR A 282 33.33 -16.49 22.54
C THR A 282 34.75 -16.15 22.11
N SER A 283 34.95 -14.92 21.67
CA SER A 283 36.19 -14.40 21.13
C SER A 283 37.30 -14.46 22.19
N LYS A 284 37.94 -15.62 22.34
CA LYS A 284 39.19 -15.80 23.08
C LYS A 284 40.14 -16.70 22.31
N SER A 285 41.30 -16.11 22.01
CA SER A 285 42.61 -16.64 21.58
C SER A 285 42.69 -18.06 21.02
N SER A 286 43.33 -18.12 19.84
CA SER A 286 43.90 -19.28 19.18
C SER A 286 44.52 -20.33 20.13
N THR A 287 43.99 -21.55 20.11
CA THR A 287 44.79 -22.78 20.29
C THR A 287 44.13 -23.91 19.49
N SER A 288 44.92 -24.50 18.59
CA SER A 288 44.63 -25.67 17.77
C SER A 288 44.27 -26.93 18.57
N ARG A 289 43.47 -27.85 18.02
CA ARG A 289 43.87 -29.21 17.53
C ARG A 289 42.65 -30.16 17.37
N THR A 290 42.54 -30.81 16.19
CA THR A 290 42.14 -32.22 15.84
C THR A 290 40.92 -32.90 16.52
N LYS A 291 40.12 -33.80 15.93
CA LYS A 291 40.27 -34.74 14.79
C LYS A 291 38.89 -35.34 14.43
N ALA A 292 38.86 -36.00 13.26
CA ALA A 292 37.79 -36.70 12.55
C ALA A 292 36.88 -37.67 13.33
N GLY A 293 35.64 -37.80 12.85
CA GLY A 293 34.74 -38.93 13.08
C GLY A 293 33.78 -39.14 11.91
N LYS A 294 33.92 -40.26 11.20
CA LYS A 294 33.07 -40.75 10.10
C LYS A 294 31.82 -41.45 10.67
N GLY A 295 30.64 -41.19 10.11
CA GLY A 295 29.41 -41.96 10.37
C GLY A 295 28.48 -41.93 9.16
N LYS A 296 28.00 -43.12 8.75
CA LYS A 296 27.21 -43.43 7.54
C LYS A 296 25.71 -43.59 7.84
N GLY A 297 24.87 -43.46 6.80
CA GLY A 297 23.50 -43.99 6.69
C GLY A 297 22.43 -42.89 6.77
N CYS A 298 21.72 -42.42 5.75
CA CYS A 298 21.04 -42.99 4.57
C CYS A 298 19.65 -43.62 4.83
N LEU A 299 18.66 -43.02 4.15
CA LEU A 299 17.42 -43.61 3.60
C LEU A 299 16.14 -43.70 4.48
N VAL A 300 15.42 -42.58 4.63
CA VAL A 300 13.94 -42.57 4.77
C VAL A 300 13.37 -41.28 4.15
N VAL A 301 13.37 -41.15 2.81
CA VAL A 301 12.70 -40.03 2.11
C VAL A 301 12.07 -40.54 0.82
N LEU A 302 11.07 -41.40 0.91
CA LEU A 302 10.24 -41.76 -0.26
C LEU A 302 8.72 -41.84 0.02
N LEU A 303 8.28 -41.64 1.27
CA LEU A 303 6.85 -41.77 1.60
C LEU A 303 6.09 -40.43 1.70
N SER A 304 6.75 -39.28 1.89
CA SER A 304 6.03 -38.00 2.00
C SER A 304 5.64 -37.38 0.64
N GLY A 305 6.36 -37.72 -0.43
CA GLY A 305 6.08 -37.20 -1.78
C GLY A 305 4.78 -37.74 -2.38
N VAL A 306 4.45 -39.00 -2.11
CA VAL A 306 3.22 -39.64 -2.64
C VAL A 306 1.97 -39.03 -2.02
N LEU A 307 2.01 -38.67 -0.74
CA LEU A 307 0.87 -38.08 -0.05
C LEU A 307 0.54 -36.67 -0.56
N LEU A 308 1.57 -35.86 -0.85
CA LEU A 308 1.40 -34.52 -1.44
C LEU A 308 0.86 -34.58 -2.88
N PHE A 309 1.25 -35.60 -3.65
CA PHE A 309 0.75 -35.74 -5.02
C PHE A 309 -0.74 -36.12 -5.05
N VAL A 310 -1.18 -37.02 -4.16
CA VAL A 310 -2.59 -37.43 -4.07
C VAL A 310 -3.49 -36.26 -3.63
N THR A 311 -3.06 -35.44 -2.67
CA THR A 311 -3.87 -34.27 -2.25
C THR A 311 -3.98 -33.23 -3.35
N MET A 312 -2.93 -33.03 -4.14
CA MET A 312 -2.94 -32.07 -5.25
C MET A 312 -3.90 -32.50 -6.38
N VAL A 313 -3.95 -33.79 -6.70
CA VAL A 313 -4.91 -34.34 -7.70
C VAL A 313 -6.36 -34.19 -7.23
N VAL A 314 -6.65 -34.41 -5.95
CA VAL A 314 -8.01 -34.25 -5.39
C VAL A 314 -8.46 -32.78 -5.44
N VAL A 315 -7.58 -31.83 -5.12
CA VAL A 315 -7.90 -30.40 -5.19
C VAL A 315 -8.15 -29.95 -6.61
N LEU A 316 -7.35 -30.40 -7.58
CA LEU A 316 -7.56 -30.06 -9.00
C LEU A 316 -8.86 -30.64 -9.54
N ALA A 317 -9.23 -31.88 -9.16
CA ALA A 317 -10.50 -32.47 -9.54
C ALA A 317 -11.69 -31.70 -8.96
N TYR A 318 -11.59 -31.23 -7.71
CA TYR A 318 -12.62 -30.41 -7.06
C TYR A 318 -12.80 -29.05 -7.74
N ILE A 319 -11.70 -28.39 -8.13
CA ILE A 319 -11.76 -27.11 -8.86
C ILE A 319 -12.38 -27.32 -10.25
N ALA A 320 -12.04 -28.41 -10.94
CA ALA A 320 -12.61 -28.73 -12.25
C ALA A 320 -14.13 -29.00 -12.18
N ASP A 321 -14.61 -29.63 -11.11
CA ASP A 321 -16.04 -29.87 -10.88
C ASP A 321 -16.82 -28.56 -10.65
N GLN A 322 -16.25 -27.63 -9.88
CA GLN A 322 -16.85 -26.31 -9.65
C GLN A 322 -16.86 -25.41 -10.90
N ALA A 323 -15.92 -25.61 -11.82
CA ALA A 323 -15.81 -24.85 -13.05
C ALA A 323 -16.75 -25.37 -14.16
N SER A 324 -17.48 -26.47 -13.94
CA SER A 324 -18.39 -27.03 -14.94
C SER A 324 -19.69 -26.20 -14.97
N PRO A 325 -19.95 -25.42 -16.03
CA PRO A 325 -21.16 -24.62 -16.12
C PRO A 325 -22.38 -25.55 -16.11
N ARG A 326 -23.26 -25.37 -15.12
CA ARG A 326 -24.57 -26.03 -15.09
C ARG A 326 -25.30 -25.68 -16.38
N ASN A 327 -25.38 -26.68 -17.26
CA ASN A 327 -26.13 -26.61 -18.49
C ASN A 327 -27.61 -26.67 -18.13
N ASP A 328 -28.18 -25.54 -17.74
CA ASP A 328 -29.61 -25.39 -17.53
C ASP A 328 -30.29 -25.46 -18.89
N GLY A 329 -30.66 -26.68 -19.26
CA GLY A 329 -31.45 -26.98 -20.44
C GLY A 329 -32.82 -26.32 -20.33
N SER A 330 -32.94 -25.10 -20.84
CA SER A 330 -34.23 -24.50 -21.18
C SER A 330 -34.90 -25.33 -22.26
N ARG A 331 -35.75 -26.24 -21.78
CA ARG A 331 -36.73 -27.01 -22.54
C ARG A 331 -37.76 -26.02 -23.10
N MET A 332 -37.63 -25.66 -24.37
CA MET A 332 -38.73 -25.01 -25.09
C MET A 332 -39.86 -26.03 -25.26
N VAL A 333 -40.99 -25.74 -24.62
CA VAL A 333 -42.27 -26.40 -24.88
C VAL A 333 -42.91 -25.66 -26.05
N GLY A 334 -43.06 -26.37 -27.17
CA GLY A 334 -43.95 -25.99 -28.27
C GLY A 334 -45.33 -26.59 -28.09
#